data_AF-A0A3D2IGH3-F1
#
_entry.id   AF-A0A3D2IGH3-F1
#
_cell.length_a   1.000
_cell.length_b   1.000
_cell.length_c   1.000
_cell.angle_alpha   90.00
_cell.angle_beta   90.00
_cell.angle_gamma   90.00
#
_symmetry.space_group_name_H-M   'P 1'
#
loop_
_entity.id
_entity.type
_entity.pdbx_description
1 polymer ?
#
loop_
_entity_poly.entity_id
_entity_poly.type
_entity_poly.pdbx_seq_one_letter_code
_entity_poly.pdbx_strand_id
1 'polypeptide(L)' 'IAAVFPEHYSVAVWSPKLNKAGNSVLGMEVLERLTTKTGLSIF' A
#
# COMPACT_ATOMS: atom_id res chain seq x y z
N ILE A 1 3.33 -6.24 2.49
CA ILE A 1 2.51 -6.00 1.27
C ILE A 1 3.46 -5.51 0.19
N ALA A 2 3.35 -6.05 -1.02
CA ALA A 2 4.04 -5.55 -2.20
C ALA A 2 2.98 -5.08 -3.20
N ALA A 3 3.18 -3.91 -3.81
CA ALA A 3 2.26 -3.31 -4.78
C ALA A 3 3.06 -2.70 -5.94
N VAL A 4 2.43 -2.62 -7.11
CA VAL A 4 3.05 -2.13 -8.36
C VAL A 4 2.13 -1.10 -8.98
N PHE A 5 2.68 0.06 -9.35
CA PHE A 5 2.06 1.02 -10.25
C PHE A 5 2.76 0.89 -11.62
N PRO A 6 2.09 0.31 -12.64
CA PRO A 6 2.72 -0.03 -13.91
C PRO A 6 3.48 1.16 -14.52
N GLU A 7 4.64 0.88 -15.11
CA GLU A 7 5.49 1.87 -15.80
C GLU A 7 6.03 3.02 -14.94
N HIS A 8 5.74 3.08 -13.63
CA HIS A 8 6.23 4.16 -12.77
C HIS A 8 7.06 3.64 -11.59
N TYR A 9 6.50 2.78 -10.74
CA TYR A 9 7.19 2.31 -9.54
C TYR A 9 6.61 1.03 -8.94
N SER A 10 7.39 0.40 -8.07
CA SER A 10 6.94 -0.65 -7.15
C SER A 10 7.19 -0.22 -5.72
N VAL A 11 6.34 -0.67 -4.79
CA VAL A 11 6.46 -0.35 -3.37
C VAL A 11 6.27 -1.60 -2.52
N ALA A 12 7.14 -1.76 -1.52
CA ALA A 12 7.03 -2.81 -0.52
C ALA A 12 6.92 -2.16 0.87
N VAL A 13 5.93 -2.59 1.63
CA VAL A 13 5.69 -2.13 3.01
C VAL A 13 5.60 -3.31 3.96
N TRP A 14 6.17 -3.15 5.14
CA TRP A 14 6.18 -4.18 6.16
C TRP A 14 5.90 -3.60 7.55
N SER A 15 5.02 -4.25 8.29
CA SER A 15 4.77 -4.02 9.71
C SER A 15 4.12 -5.27 10.31
N PRO A 16 4.54 -5.70 11.51
CA PRO A 16 4.13 -6.99 12.09
C PRO A 16 2.65 -7.06 12.49
N LYS A 17 2.00 -5.94 12.80
CA LYS A 17 0.61 -5.94 13.25
C LYS A 17 -0.35 -6.24 12.10
N LEU A 18 -1.14 -7.30 12.23
CA LEU A 18 -2.13 -7.72 11.23
C LEU A 18 -3.56 -7.32 11.64
N ASN A 19 -4.43 -7.07 10.66
CA ASN A 19 -5.87 -6.92 10.86
C ASN A 19 -6.56 -8.30 10.89
N LYS A 20 -7.89 -8.33 11.06
CA LYS A 20 -8.68 -9.58 11.11
C LYS A 20 -8.58 -10.43 9.84
N ALA A 21 -8.25 -9.83 8.71
CA ALA A 21 -8.08 -10.51 7.42
C ALA A 21 -6.63 -10.98 7.18
N GLY A 22 -5.71 -10.79 8.14
CA GLY A 22 -4.31 -11.18 8.02
C GLY A 22 -3.42 -10.20 7.25
N ASN A 23 -3.93 -9.00 6.90
CA ASN A 23 -3.13 -7.97 6.22
C ASN A 23 -2.46 -7.04 7.22
N SER A 24 -1.25 -6.56 6.89
CA SER A 24 -0.54 -5.57 7.70
C SER A 24 -1.37 -4.28 7.84
N VAL A 25 -1.72 -3.90 9.08
CA VAL A 25 -2.56 -2.72 9.37
C VAL A 25 -1.91 -1.45 8.83
N LEU A 26 -0.66 -1.20 9.22
CA LEU A 26 0.09 -0.04 8.76
C LEU A 26 0.46 -0.14 7.28
N GLY A 27 0.64 -1.37 6.76
CA GLY A 27 0.89 -1.56 5.34
C GLY A 27 -0.27 -1.07 4.48
N MET A 28 -1.51 -1.38 4.87
CA MET A 28 -2.71 -0.90 4.19
C MET A 28 -2.84 0.63 4.29
N GLU A 29 -2.66 1.21 5.48
CA GLU A 29 -2.75 2.65 5.71
C GLU A 29 -1.72 3.43 4.87
N VAL A 30 -0.49 2.94 4.76
CA VAL A 30 0.55 3.58 3.95
C VAL A 30 0.17 3.59 2.48
N LEU A 31 -0.39 2.50 1.94
CA LEU A 31 -0.80 2.45 0.54
C LEU A 31 -1.97 3.40 0.25
N GLU A 32 -2.93 3.53 1.16
CA GLU A 32 -4.04 4.49 1.05
C GLU A 32 -3.55 5.95 1.11
N ARG A 33 -2.62 6.25 2.02
CA ARG A 33 -2.00 7.58 2.10
C ARG A 33 -1.13 7.88 0.87
N LEU A 34 -0.47 6.87 0.31
CA LEU A 34 0.34 7.01 -0.89
C LEU A 34 -0.53 7.46 -2.06
N THR A 35 -1.59 6.73 -2.38
CA THR A 35 -2.51 7.09 -3.48
C THR A 35 -3.20 8.42 -3.24
N THR A 36 -3.58 8.73 -2.00
CA THR A 36 -4.17 10.03 -1.63
C THR A 36 -3.20 11.20 -1.86
N LYS A 37 -1.93 11.06 -1.47
CA LYS A 37 -0.94 12.15 -1.61
C LYS A 37 -0.46 12.34 -3.04
N THR A 38 -0.34 11.26 -3.80
CA THR A 38 0.14 11.33 -5.19
C THR A 38 -0.98 11.60 -6.18
N GLY A 39 -2.24 11.33 -5.80
CA GLY A 39 -3.37 11.34 -6.73
C GLY A 39 -3.28 10.22 -7.79
N LEU A 40 -2.36 9.27 -7.63
CA LEU A 40 -2.14 8.19 -8.59
C LEU A 40 -2.99 6.98 -8.20
N SER A 41 -3.86 6.59 -9.12
CA SER A 41 -4.70 5.40 -9.06
C SER A 41 -4.76 4.78 -10.45
N ILE A 42 -4.85 3.45 -10.51
CA ILE A 42 -5.08 2.73 -11.78
C ILE A 42 -6.57 2.67 -12.17
N PHE A 43 -7.43 3.18 -11.30
CA PHE A 43 -8.87 3.37 -11.47
C PHE A 43 -9.20 4.86 -11.38
#